data_AF-A0A7Y2BW89-F1
#
_entry.id   AF-A0A7Y2BW89-F1
#
_cell.length_a   1.000
_cell.length_b   1.000
_cell.length_c   1.000
_cell.angle_alpha   90.00
_cell.angle_beta   90.00
_cell.angle_gamma   90.00
#
_symmetry.space_group_name_H-M   'P 1'
#
loop_
_entity.id
_entity.type
_entity.pdbx_description
1 polymer ?
#
loop_
_entity_poly.entity_id
_entity_poly.type
_entity_poly.pdbx_seq_one_letter_code
_entity_poly.pdbx_strand_id
1 'polypeptide(L)'
;MRLPLLDAQSDTILSDHPKELNKRSKIVLYSTISAYTAGATTLYFSWYKNYDQRSFHFFNDWQEWEQVDKLGHAYSTYAQTYLLHEAFLWSGQSEKKALRNGAWIALGFQTSIEIMDAFSTGWGFSLADMGFNLIGSGSYMLQENLWGQ
;
A
#
# COMPACT_ATOMS: atom_id res chain seq x y z
N MET A 1 15.71 10.73 9.52
CA MET A 1 16.77 11.61 9.01
C MET A 1 17.57 10.82 7.97
N ARG A 2 17.19 10.88 6.69
CA ARG A 2 18.02 10.36 5.61
C ARG A 2 19.26 11.24 5.50
N LEU A 3 20.46 10.64 5.50
CA LEU A 3 21.70 11.38 5.37
C LEU A 3 22.04 11.45 3.87
N PRO A 4 21.97 12.63 3.23
CA PRO A 4 22.10 12.76 1.77
C PRO A 4 23.41 12.18 1.19
N LEU A 5 24.46 12.12 2.03
CA LEU A 5 25.77 11.58 1.68
C LEU A 5 25.76 10.05 1.54
N LEU A 6 24.95 9.34 2.34
CA LEU A 6 24.86 7.88 2.27
C LEU A 6 24.09 7.44 1.03
N ASP A 7 23.02 8.15 0.68
CA ASP A 7 22.19 7.86 -0.48
C ASP A 7 22.97 8.06 -1.78
N ALA A 8 23.67 9.19 -1.93
CA ALA A 8 24.49 9.48 -3.11
C ALA A 8 25.64 8.48 -3.33
N GLN A 9 26.28 8.02 -2.24
CA GLN A 9 27.32 6.99 -2.32
C GLN A 9 26.73 5.63 -2.70
N SER A 10 25.55 5.28 -2.17
CA SER A 10 24.87 4.03 -2.50
C SER A 10 24.40 4.00 -3.96
N ASP A 11 23.89 5.11 -4.47
CA ASP A 11 23.43 5.24 -5.85
C ASP A 11 24.58 5.07 -6.85
N THR A 12 25.75 5.66 -6.55
CA THR A 12 26.95 5.54 -7.39
C THR A 12 27.43 4.08 -7.48
N ILE A 13 27.47 3.38 -6.34
CA ILE A 13 27.90 1.96 -6.29
C ILE A 13 26.88 1.07 -7.02
N LEU A 14 25.59 1.37 -6.91
CA LEU A 14 24.55 0.56 -7.54
C LEU A 14 24.46 0.79 -9.05
N SER A 15 24.70 2.02 -9.53
CA SER A 15 24.75 2.30 -10.98
C SER A 15 25.86 1.54 -11.69
N ASP A 16 26.97 1.24 -11.00
CA ASP A 16 28.08 0.44 -11.53
C ASP A 16 27.79 -1.08 -11.56
N HIS A 17 26.65 -1.52 -11.01
CA HIS A 17 26.29 -2.94 -10.86
C HIS A 17 24.87 -3.26 -11.37
N PRO A 18 24.61 -3.15 -12.69
CA PRO A 18 23.26 -3.28 -13.27
C PRO A 18 22.61 -4.65 -13.08
N LYS A 19 23.40 -5.73 -12.94
CA LYS A 19 22.88 -7.08 -12.66
C LYS A 19 22.29 -7.19 -11.24
N GLU A 20 22.91 -6.54 -10.26
CA GLU A 20 22.43 -6.54 -8.88
C GLU A 20 21.16 -5.70 -8.73
N LEU A 21 21.07 -4.55 -9.41
CA LEU A 21 19.83 -3.76 -9.47
C LEU A 21 18.65 -4.56 -10.04
N ASN A 22 18.87 -5.28 -11.14
CA ASN A 22 17.85 -6.15 -11.74
C ASN A 22 17.41 -7.26 -10.77
N LYS A 23 18.36 -7.84 -10.01
CA LYS A 23 18.07 -8.85 -8.99
C LYS A 23 17.23 -8.27 -7.84
N ARG A 24 17.60 -7.11 -7.30
CA ARG A 24 16.84 -6.44 -6.22
C ARG A 24 15.44 -6.03 -6.66
N SER A 25 15.30 -5.46 -7.85
CA SER A 25 14.01 -5.13 -8.46
C SER A 25 13.09 -6.35 -8.56
N LYS A 26 13.61 -7.50 -8.97
CA LYS A 26 12.85 -8.77 -8.98
C LYS A 26 12.49 -9.24 -7.57
N ILE A 27 13.41 -9.15 -6.62
CA ILE A 27 13.16 -9.53 -5.23
C ILE A 27 12.01 -8.70 -4.66
N VAL A 28 12.05 -7.38 -4.80
CA VAL A 28 10.98 -6.50 -4.29
C VAL A 28 9.66 -6.80 -4.99
N LEU A 29 9.64 -6.93 -6.32
CA LEU A 29 8.43 -7.24 -7.07
C LEU A 29 7.80 -8.57 -6.60
N TYR A 30 8.58 -9.66 -6.54
CA TYR A 30 8.05 -10.96 -6.11
C TYR A 30 7.65 -10.95 -4.64
N SER A 31 8.41 -10.25 -3.77
CA SER A 31 8.06 -10.14 -2.35
C SER A 31 6.75 -9.39 -2.16
N THR A 32 6.52 -8.30 -2.89
CA THR A 32 5.26 -7.54 -2.84
C THR A 32 4.08 -8.39 -3.31
N ILE A 33 4.23 -9.14 -4.42
CA ILE A 33 3.18 -10.04 -4.92
C ILE A 33 2.91 -11.15 -3.90
N SER A 34 3.94 -11.80 -3.38
CA SER A 34 3.79 -12.88 -2.39
C SER A 34 3.16 -12.39 -1.09
N ALA A 35 3.59 -11.22 -0.59
CA ALA A 35 3.02 -10.60 0.61
C ALA A 35 1.54 -10.26 0.41
N TYR A 36 1.18 -9.69 -0.75
CA TYR A 36 -0.22 -9.44 -1.10
C TYR A 36 -1.05 -10.71 -1.12
N THR A 37 -0.61 -11.71 -1.89
CA THR A 37 -1.36 -12.96 -2.05
C THR A 37 -1.52 -13.67 -0.71
N ALA A 38 -0.46 -13.76 0.09
CA ALA A 38 -0.53 -14.37 1.42
C ALA A 38 -1.46 -13.58 2.35
N GLY A 39 -1.34 -12.25 2.37
CA GLY A 39 -2.16 -11.36 3.19
C GLY A 39 -3.64 -11.43 2.82
N ALA A 40 -3.98 -11.24 1.55
CA ALA A 40 -5.35 -11.30 1.04
C ALA A 40 -5.98 -12.69 1.24
N THR A 41 -5.22 -13.77 1.02
CA THR A 41 -5.70 -15.14 1.28
C THR A 41 -5.98 -15.34 2.77
N THR A 42 -5.06 -14.92 3.64
CA THR A 42 -5.22 -15.04 5.09
C THR A 42 -6.42 -14.23 5.56
N LEU A 43 -6.56 -13.00 5.09
CA LEU A 43 -7.71 -12.14 5.37
C LEU A 43 -9.01 -12.79 4.92
N TYR A 44 -9.08 -13.30 3.69
CA TYR A 44 -10.25 -14.01 3.19
C TYR A 44 -10.65 -15.17 4.08
N PHE A 45 -9.70 -16.05 4.42
CA PHE A 45 -10.01 -17.24 5.20
C PHE A 45 -10.31 -16.97 6.68
N SER A 46 -9.72 -15.92 7.25
CA SER A 46 -9.91 -15.56 8.67
C SER A 46 -11.12 -14.65 8.91
N TRP A 47 -11.45 -13.80 7.95
CA TRP A 47 -12.47 -12.74 8.10
C TRP A 47 -13.73 -13.03 7.27
N TYR A 48 -13.58 -13.32 5.98
CA TYR A 48 -14.72 -13.40 5.04
C TYR A 48 -15.33 -14.79 4.87
N LYS A 49 -14.56 -15.87 5.11
CA LYS A 49 -14.96 -17.25 4.78
C LYS A 49 -16.32 -17.68 5.33
N ASN A 50 -16.70 -17.17 6.49
CA ASN A 50 -17.91 -17.57 7.21
C ASN A 50 -19.11 -16.64 6.95
N TYR A 51 -18.96 -15.66 6.06
CA TYR A 51 -20.04 -14.78 5.62
C TYR A 51 -20.60 -15.26 4.29
N ASP A 52 -21.93 -15.25 4.18
CA ASP A 52 -22.59 -15.49 2.91
C ASP A 52 -22.20 -14.39 1.91
N GLN A 53 -22.08 -14.78 0.65
CA GLN A 53 -21.77 -13.86 -0.45
C GLN A 53 -23.06 -13.31 -1.06
N ARG A 54 -23.06 -12.05 -1.46
CA ARG A 54 -24.14 -11.36 -2.16
C ARG A 54 -23.61 -10.58 -3.35
N SER A 55 -24.51 -10.11 -4.22
CA SER A 55 -24.13 -9.18 -5.29
C SER A 55 -23.49 -7.92 -4.71
N PHE A 56 -22.55 -7.35 -5.48
CA PHE A 56 -21.87 -6.09 -5.15
C PHE A 56 -22.85 -5.07 -4.58
N HIS A 57 -22.51 -4.48 -3.44
CA HIS A 57 -23.30 -3.43 -2.83
C HIS A 57 -22.41 -2.41 -2.12
N PHE A 58 -22.91 -1.18 -2.10
CA PHE A 58 -22.33 -0.10 -1.32
C PHE A 58 -22.85 -0.15 0.11
N PHE A 59 -22.04 0.36 1.03
CA PHE A 59 -22.39 0.50 2.43
C PHE A 59 -21.91 1.86 2.94
N ASN A 60 -22.67 2.44 3.88
CA ASN A 60 -22.28 3.69 4.53
C ASN A 60 -21.99 3.39 5.99
N ASP A 61 -20.72 3.14 6.27
CA ASP A 61 -20.17 2.82 7.58
C ASP A 61 -19.55 4.02 8.28
N TRP A 62 -19.91 5.25 7.86
CA TRP A 62 -19.33 6.47 8.43
C TRP A 62 -19.43 6.51 9.96
N GLN A 63 -20.47 5.94 10.56
CA GLN A 63 -20.66 5.95 12.02
C GLN A 63 -20.19 4.66 12.70
N GLU A 64 -19.61 3.71 11.97
CA GLU A 64 -19.14 2.48 12.57
C GLU A 64 -17.79 2.67 13.27
N TRP A 65 -17.54 1.80 14.26
CA TRP A 65 -16.26 1.69 14.97
C TRP A 65 -15.72 3.01 15.54
N GLU A 66 -16.58 3.96 15.89
CA GLU A 66 -16.17 5.28 16.42
C GLU A 66 -15.07 5.96 15.57
N GLN A 67 -15.11 5.81 14.24
CA GLN A 67 -14.10 6.31 13.29
C GLN A 67 -12.71 5.66 13.37
N VAL A 68 -12.50 4.68 14.27
CA VAL A 68 -11.24 3.95 14.37
C VAL A 68 -10.91 3.24 13.07
N ASP A 69 -11.93 2.72 12.41
CA ASP A 69 -11.84 2.09 11.10
C ASP A 69 -11.27 3.06 10.04
N LYS A 70 -11.76 4.29 10.02
CA LYS A 70 -11.38 5.33 9.04
C LYS A 70 -9.94 5.79 9.28
N LEU A 71 -9.54 5.90 10.54
CA LEU A 71 -8.15 6.10 10.93
C LEU A 71 -7.28 4.90 10.54
N GLY A 72 -7.80 3.69 10.67
CA GLY A 72 -7.18 2.44 10.23
C GLY A 72 -6.87 2.47 8.73
N HIS A 73 -7.83 2.86 7.90
CA HIS A 73 -7.67 3.04 6.46
C HIS A 73 -6.59 4.07 6.11
N ALA A 74 -6.67 5.27 6.70
CA ALA A 74 -5.67 6.31 6.45
C ALA A 74 -4.26 5.88 6.91
N TYR A 75 -4.13 5.37 8.13
CA TYR A 75 -2.84 4.94 8.66
C TYR A 75 -2.25 3.76 7.88
N SER A 76 -3.05 2.75 7.59
CA SER A 76 -2.59 1.56 6.87
C SER A 76 -2.11 1.92 5.47
N THR A 77 -2.85 2.76 4.75
CA THR A 77 -2.47 3.14 3.39
C THR A 77 -1.25 4.06 3.38
N TYR A 78 -1.12 4.94 4.38
CA TYR A 78 0.10 5.74 4.61
C TYR A 78 1.31 4.83 4.81
N ALA A 79 1.23 3.89 5.76
CA ALA A 79 2.33 2.99 6.12
C ALA A 79 2.70 2.05 4.97
N GLN A 80 1.71 1.51 4.25
CA GLN A 80 1.94 0.69 3.06
C GLN A 80 2.64 1.48 1.95
N THR A 81 2.22 2.73 1.72
CA THR A 81 2.85 3.61 0.73
C THR A 81 4.32 3.84 1.09
N TYR A 82 4.60 4.17 2.35
CA TYR A 82 5.97 4.32 2.87
C TYR A 82 6.82 3.06 2.66
N LEU A 83 6.36 1.91 3.15
CA LEU A 83 7.12 0.66 3.07
C LEU A 83 7.43 0.26 1.62
N LEU A 84 6.46 0.40 0.73
CA LEU A 84 6.66 0.09 -0.68
C LEU A 84 7.56 1.11 -1.37
N HIS A 85 7.44 2.40 -1.02
CA HIS A 85 8.34 3.44 -1.51
C HIS A 85 9.80 3.11 -1.17
N GLU A 86 10.11 2.85 0.10
CA GLU A 86 11.46 2.47 0.55
C GLU A 86 11.96 1.22 -0.15
N ALA A 87 11.11 0.20 -0.29
CA ALA A 87 11.49 -1.05 -0.95
C ALA A 87 11.84 -0.82 -2.43
N PHE A 88 11.03 -0.03 -3.15
CA PHE A 88 11.31 0.26 -4.55
C PHE A 88 12.52 1.16 -4.74
N LEU A 89 12.77 2.11 -3.84
CA LEU A 89 14.00 2.89 -3.79
C LEU A 89 15.23 2.00 -3.61
N TRP A 90 15.21 1.13 -2.59
CA TRP A 90 16.27 0.17 -2.33
C TRP A 90 16.55 -0.76 -3.53
N SER A 91 15.52 -1.02 -4.34
CA SER A 91 15.63 -1.81 -5.56
C SER A 91 16.24 -1.08 -6.76
N GLY A 92 16.53 0.21 -6.62
CA GLY A 92 17.12 1.09 -7.63
C GLY A 92 16.12 1.82 -8.52
N GLN A 93 14.86 1.94 -8.10
CA GLN A 93 13.93 2.84 -8.80
C GLN A 93 14.22 4.29 -8.43
N SER A 94 14.01 5.21 -9.38
CA SER A 94 14.07 6.64 -9.07
C SER A 94 12.96 7.03 -8.10
N GLU A 95 13.23 8.01 -7.23
CA GLU A 95 12.30 8.57 -6.23
C GLU A 95 10.85 8.66 -6.73
N LYS A 96 10.62 9.41 -7.80
CA LYS A 96 9.27 9.62 -8.36
C LYS A 96 8.60 8.33 -8.80
N LYS A 97 9.37 7.37 -9.32
CA LYS A 97 8.84 6.08 -9.77
C LYS A 97 8.53 5.18 -8.58
N ALA A 98 9.42 5.14 -7.60
CA ALA A 98 9.26 4.37 -6.37
C ALA A 98 8.04 4.87 -5.58
N LEU A 99 7.93 6.19 -5.34
CA LEU A 99 6.82 6.80 -4.62
C LEU A 99 5.48 6.52 -5.29
N ARG A 100 5.41 6.72 -6.61
CA ARG A 100 4.19 6.47 -7.39
C ARG A 100 3.79 5.00 -7.36
N ASN A 101 4.74 4.08 -7.52
CA ASN A 101 4.47 2.65 -7.48
C ASN A 101 4.02 2.21 -6.09
N GLY A 102 4.65 2.72 -5.02
CA GLY A 102 4.24 2.46 -3.65
C GLY A 102 2.81 2.91 -3.39
N ALA A 103 2.45 4.12 -3.82
CA ALA A 103 1.11 4.68 -3.62
C ALA A 103 0.03 3.88 -4.36
N TRP A 104 0.23 3.59 -5.64
CA TRP A 104 -0.75 2.82 -6.42
C TRP A 104 -0.93 1.40 -5.93
N ILE A 105 0.15 0.74 -5.50
CA ILE A 105 0.07 -0.62 -4.98
C ILE A 105 -0.62 -0.63 -3.60
N ALA A 106 -0.30 0.31 -2.70
CA ALA A 106 -0.99 0.46 -1.41
C ALA A 106 -2.50 0.69 -1.59
N LEU A 107 -2.87 1.64 -2.47
CA LEU A 107 -4.28 1.88 -2.82
C LEU A 107 -4.94 0.65 -3.42
N GLY A 108 -4.24 -0.08 -4.30
CA GLY A 108 -4.73 -1.33 -4.88
C GLY A 108 -5.02 -2.40 -3.83
N PHE A 109 -4.18 -2.51 -2.80
CA PHE A 109 -4.40 -3.46 -1.69
C PHE A 109 -5.64 -3.09 -0.87
N GLN A 110 -5.79 -1.82 -0.51
CA GLN A 110 -6.97 -1.39 0.25
C GLN A 110 -8.26 -1.49 -0.59
N THR A 111 -8.18 -1.13 -1.88
CA THR A 111 -9.33 -1.28 -2.79
C THR A 111 -9.76 -2.73 -2.92
N SER A 112 -8.83 -3.70 -2.88
CA SER A 112 -9.21 -5.11 -2.95
C SER A 112 -9.92 -5.60 -1.69
N ILE A 113 -9.64 -5.00 -0.52
CA ILE A 113 -10.39 -5.22 0.72
C ILE A 113 -11.82 -4.70 0.56
N GLU A 114 -12.00 -3.45 0.13
CA GLU A 114 -13.33 -2.87 -0.12
C GLU A 114 -14.15 -3.68 -1.14
N ILE A 115 -13.48 -4.26 -2.15
CA ILE A 115 -14.13 -5.17 -3.10
C ILE A 115 -14.58 -6.45 -2.40
N MET A 116 -13.77 -7.04 -1.51
CA MET A 116 -14.20 -8.21 -0.73
C MET A 116 -15.38 -7.86 0.19
N ASP A 117 -15.37 -6.68 0.80
CA ASP A 117 -16.49 -6.17 1.58
C ASP A 117 -17.76 -6.06 0.74
N ALA A 118 -17.64 -5.54 -0.49
CA ALA A 118 -18.77 -5.36 -1.41
C ALA A 118 -19.57 -6.65 -1.71
N PHE A 119 -18.94 -7.83 -1.61
CA PHE A 119 -19.60 -9.12 -1.83
C PHE A 119 -19.95 -9.84 -0.52
N SER A 120 -19.51 -9.36 0.64
CA SER A 120 -19.89 -9.92 1.94
C SER A 120 -21.34 -9.58 2.31
N THR A 121 -21.97 -10.37 3.15
CA THR A 121 -23.24 -10.00 3.80
C THR A 121 -23.03 -9.23 5.11
N GLY A 122 -21.81 -9.22 5.64
CA GLY A 122 -21.46 -8.53 6.90
C GLY A 122 -20.95 -7.10 6.73
N TRP A 123 -20.41 -6.77 5.56
CA TRP A 123 -19.83 -5.47 5.21
C TRP A 123 -20.25 -5.12 3.77
N GLY A 124 -19.85 -3.94 3.28
CA GLY A 124 -20.05 -3.55 1.88
C GLY A 124 -19.01 -2.52 1.44
N PHE A 125 -18.99 -2.19 0.14
CA PHE A 125 -18.00 -1.25 -0.39
C PHE A 125 -18.21 0.15 0.19
N SER A 126 -17.21 0.69 0.88
CA SER A 126 -17.31 2.01 1.49
C SER A 126 -16.60 3.09 0.69
N LEU A 127 -17.37 4.11 0.29
CA LEU A 127 -16.78 5.31 -0.30
C LEU A 127 -16.03 6.15 0.73
N ALA A 128 -16.42 6.05 2.02
CA ALA A 128 -15.72 6.74 3.09
C ALA A 128 -14.31 6.14 3.24
N ASP A 129 -14.20 4.82 3.31
CA ASP A 129 -12.90 4.16 3.46
C ASP A 129 -12.00 4.34 2.25
N MET A 130 -12.56 4.28 1.03
CA MET A 130 -11.83 4.70 -0.16
C MET A 130 -11.29 6.14 -0.07
N GLY A 131 -12.06 7.06 0.52
CA GLY A 131 -11.61 8.42 0.81
C GLY A 131 -10.46 8.46 1.81
N PHE A 132 -10.55 7.74 2.91
CA PHE A 132 -9.48 7.68 3.92
C PHE A 132 -8.23 6.95 3.42
N ASN A 133 -8.37 5.94 2.56
CA ASN A 133 -7.26 5.30 1.87
C ASN A 133 -6.49 6.31 1.01
N LEU A 134 -7.21 7.13 0.23
CA LEU A 134 -6.62 8.22 -0.56
C LEU A 134 -5.96 9.27 0.31
N ILE A 135 -6.56 9.66 1.44
CA ILE A 135 -5.97 10.59 2.40
C ILE A 135 -4.65 10.03 2.95
N GLY A 136 -4.62 8.76 3.35
CA GLY A 136 -3.43 8.11 3.87
C GLY A 136 -2.27 8.11 2.87
N SER A 137 -2.50 7.55 1.68
CA SER A 137 -1.48 7.50 0.62
C SER A 137 -1.06 8.90 0.17
N GLY A 138 -2.03 9.80 -0.04
CA GLY A 138 -1.81 11.17 -0.44
C GLY A 138 -1.00 11.96 0.59
N SER A 139 -1.26 11.77 1.88
CA SER A 139 -0.51 12.44 2.95
C SER A 139 0.97 12.05 2.93
N TYR A 140 1.28 10.78 2.74
CA TYR A 140 2.68 10.34 2.59
C TYR A 140 3.32 10.91 1.31
N MET A 141 2.62 10.85 0.18
CA MET A 141 3.11 11.45 -1.07
C MET A 141 3.39 12.95 -0.93
N LEU A 142 2.52 13.68 -0.23
CA LEU A 142 2.72 15.10 0.06
C LEU A 142 3.93 15.30 0.98
N GLN A 143 4.10 14.44 1.99
CA GLN A 143 5.25 14.51 2.88
C GLN A 143 6.56 14.37 2.11
N GLU A 144 6.69 13.33 1.28
CA GLU A 144 7.89 13.06 0.50
C GLU A 144 8.16 14.16 -0.53
N ASN A 145 7.14 14.66 -1.24
CA ASN A 145 7.35 15.70 -2.25
C ASN A 145 7.70 17.07 -1.65
N LEU A 146 7.19 17.39 -0.46
CA LEU A 146 7.40 18.71 0.17
C LEU A 146 8.65 18.74 1.05
N TRP A 147 8.97 17.64 1.73
CA TRP A 147 10.06 17.58 2.71
C TRP A 147 11.20 16.64 2.33
N GLY A 148 11.06 15.81 1.28
CA GLY A 148 12.06 14.80 0.90
C GLY A 148 12.33 13.78 2.01
N GLN A 149 11.27 13.42 2.76
CA GLN A 149 11.31 12.66 4.00
C GLN A 149 10.24 11.59 4.09
#